data_AF-A0A3D9SUN4-F1
#
_entry.id   AF-A0A3D9SUN4-F1
#
_cell.length_a   1.000
_cell.length_b   1.000
_cell.length_c   1.000
_cell.angle_alpha   90.00
_cell.angle_beta   90.00
_cell.angle_gamma   90.00
#
_symmetry.space_group_name_H-M   'P 1'
#
loop_
_entity.id
_entity.type
_entity.pdbx_description
1 polymer ?
#
loop_
_entity_poly.entity_id
_entity_poly.type
_entity_poly.pdbx_seq_one_letter_code
_entity_poly.pdbx_strand_id
1 'polypeptide(L)'
;MPVTRTEVWIATSDGRDMIRADALVIVRLDATGRLTAQLRDESKVSVTLLDGSGTVHPPADFHRRLIRTIAELADSSGAQLVRAVEDADGWRWAAERL
;
A
#
# COMPACT_ATOMS: atom_id res chain seq x y z
N MET A 1 -29.52 0.21 7.85
CA MET A 1 -28.51 1.01 7.12
C MET A 1 -27.44 0.05 6.63
N PRO A 2 -27.09 0.00 5.34
CA PRO A 2 -25.91 -0.76 4.94
C PRO A 2 -24.70 -0.10 5.60
N VAL A 3 -23.92 -0.87 6.32
CA VAL A 3 -22.61 -0.41 6.81
C VAL A 3 -21.78 -0.19 5.54
N THR A 4 -21.52 1.06 5.17
CA THR A 4 -20.60 1.35 4.07
C THR A 4 -19.24 0.87 4.54
N ARG A 5 -18.87 -0.34 4.14
CA ARG A 5 -17.58 -0.93 4.47
C ARG A 5 -16.54 -0.04 3.81
N THR A 6 -15.66 0.55 4.59
CA THR A 6 -14.59 1.39 4.09
C THR A 6 -13.70 0.59 3.16
N GLU A 7 -13.55 1.04 1.93
CA GLU A 7 -12.78 0.32 0.91
C GLU A 7 -11.45 1.01 0.71
N VAL A 8 -10.40 0.46 1.32
CA VAL A 8 -9.04 0.93 1.12
C VAL A 8 -8.39 0.10 0.01
N TRP A 9 -7.94 0.78 -1.02
CA TRP A 9 -7.23 0.24 -2.17
C TRP A 9 -5.78 0.70 -2.14
N ILE A 10 -4.87 -0.11 -2.69
CA ILE A 10 -3.45 0.20 -2.74
C ILE A 10 -2.97 0.02 -4.18
N ALA A 11 -2.36 1.06 -4.73
CA ALA A 11 -1.79 1.00 -6.08
C ALA A 11 -0.50 0.16 -6.10
N THR A 12 -0.30 -0.60 -7.18
CA THR A 12 0.97 -1.27 -7.48
C THR A 12 2.04 -0.27 -7.94
N SER A 13 3.29 -0.71 -7.99
CA SER A 13 4.43 0.15 -8.35
C SER A 13 4.32 0.78 -9.75
N ASP A 14 3.61 0.14 -10.68
CA ASP A 14 3.38 0.66 -12.03
C ASP A 14 2.11 1.53 -12.15
N GLY A 15 1.34 1.66 -11.07
CA GLY A 15 0.09 2.42 -11.01
C GLY A 15 -1.04 1.87 -11.88
N ARG A 16 -0.90 0.66 -12.44
CA ARG A 16 -1.89 0.07 -13.36
C ARG A 16 -2.88 -0.83 -12.64
N ASP A 17 -2.43 -1.47 -11.57
CA ASP A 17 -3.25 -2.35 -10.76
C ASP A 17 -3.53 -1.73 -9.40
N MET A 18 -4.69 -2.09 -8.85
CA MET A 18 -5.11 -1.72 -7.51
C MET A 18 -5.49 -2.98 -6.76
N ILE A 19 -4.92 -3.17 -5.57
CA ILE A 19 -5.23 -4.28 -4.68
C ILE A 19 -6.08 -3.81 -3.51
N ARG A 20 -6.98 -4.66 -3.02
CA ARG A 20 -7.70 -4.36 -1.78
C ARG A 20 -6.79 -4.52 -0.58
N ALA A 21 -6.82 -3.57 0.34
CA ALA A 21 -6.03 -3.62 1.57
C ALA A 21 -6.41 -4.84 2.45
N ASP A 22 -7.68 -5.27 2.45
CA ASP A 22 -8.12 -6.44 3.23
C ASP A 22 -7.72 -7.79 2.61
N ALA A 23 -7.20 -7.77 1.38
CA ALA A 23 -6.59 -8.94 0.75
C ALA A 23 -5.12 -9.12 1.18
N LEU A 24 -4.48 -8.14 1.80
CA LEU A 24 -3.10 -8.24 2.26
C LEU A 24 -2.95 -9.23 3.42
N VAL A 25 -1.94 -10.10 3.34
CA VAL A 25 -1.56 -11.03 4.42
C VAL A 25 -0.16 -10.75 4.93
N ILE A 26 0.80 -10.51 4.03
CA ILE A 26 2.19 -10.23 4.38
C ILE A 26 2.65 -9.02 3.60
N VAL A 27 3.32 -8.07 4.25
CA VAL A 27 4.01 -6.96 3.60
C VAL A 27 5.48 -7.04 3.94
N ARG A 28 6.35 -7.02 2.94
CA ARG A 28 7.80 -7.17 3.08
C ARG A 28 8.52 -6.04 2.36
N LEU A 29 9.36 -5.31 3.10
CA LEU A 29 10.38 -4.43 2.56
C LEU A 29 11.71 -5.19 2.58
N ASP A 30 12.39 -5.28 1.44
CA ASP A 30 13.70 -5.90 1.36
C ASP A 30 14.85 -4.87 1.35
N ALA A 31 16.09 -5.38 1.38
CA ALA A 31 17.30 -4.55 1.42
C ALA A 31 17.51 -3.69 0.15
N THR A 32 16.81 -3.98 -0.94
CA THR A 32 16.87 -3.18 -2.17
C THR A 32 15.87 -2.02 -2.15
N GLY A 33 15.00 -1.96 -1.13
CA GLY A 33 13.95 -0.96 -1.05
C GLY A 33 12.68 -1.38 -1.78
N ARG A 34 12.64 -2.60 -2.30
CA ARG A 34 11.45 -3.15 -2.94
C ARG A 34 10.45 -3.56 -1.86
N LEU A 35 9.21 -3.09 -2.02
CA LEU A 35 8.08 -3.45 -1.19
C LEU A 35 7.17 -4.43 -1.93
N THR A 36 6.99 -5.60 -1.34
CA THR A 36 6.09 -6.63 -1.85
C THR A 36 4.99 -6.95 -0.86
N ALA A 37 3.85 -7.35 -1.40
CA ALA A 37 2.67 -7.71 -0.65
C ALA A 37 2.18 -9.09 -1.10
N GLN A 38 2.01 -10.00 -0.16
CA GLN A 38 1.37 -11.28 -0.41
C GLN A 38 -0.13 -11.16 -0.17
N LEU A 39 -0.92 -11.63 -1.14
CA LEU A 39 -2.37 -11.63 -1.08
C LEU A 39 -2.92 -12.91 -0.43
N ARG A 40 -4.13 -12.79 0.10
CA ARG A 40 -4.95 -13.91 0.59
C ARG A 40 -5.58 -14.63 -0.59
N ASP A 41 -4.77 -15.35 -1.34
CA ASP A 41 -5.23 -16.30 -2.35
C ASP A 41 -4.54 -17.65 -2.18
N GLU A 42 -5.15 -18.69 -2.75
CA GLU A 42 -4.64 -20.07 -2.71
C GLU A 42 -3.24 -20.19 -3.35
N SER A 43 -2.94 -19.31 -4.30
CA SER A 43 -1.67 -19.26 -5.05
C SER A 43 -0.57 -18.48 -4.33
N LYS A 44 -0.88 -17.82 -3.20
CA LYS A 44 0.00 -16.89 -2.47
C LYS A 44 0.64 -15.85 -3.39
N VAL A 45 -0.14 -15.22 -4.27
CA VAL A 45 0.39 -14.21 -5.20
C VAL A 45 1.08 -13.09 -4.43
N SER A 46 2.29 -12.74 -4.89
CA SER A 46 3.06 -11.61 -4.37
C SER A 46 3.08 -10.49 -5.40
N VAL A 47 2.54 -9.34 -5.03
CA VAL A 47 2.51 -8.13 -5.86
C VAL A 47 3.59 -7.16 -5.42
N THR A 48 4.07 -6.35 -6.37
CA THR A 48 5.07 -5.30 -6.08
C THR A 48 4.35 -3.97 -5.90
N LEU A 49 4.45 -3.40 -4.70
CA LEU A 49 3.87 -2.10 -4.36
C LEU A 49 4.88 -0.97 -4.56
N LEU A 50 6.16 -1.28 -4.40
CA LEU A 50 7.28 -0.42 -4.71
C LEU A 50 8.39 -1.28 -5.29
N ASP A 51 8.90 -0.94 -6.47
CA ASP A 51 9.93 -1.71 -7.16
C ASP A 51 11.35 -1.49 -6.61
N GLY A 52 11.55 -0.39 -5.86
CA GLY A 52 12.85 0.02 -5.33
C GLY A 52 13.72 0.76 -6.35
N SER A 53 13.18 1.16 -7.50
CA SER A 53 13.93 1.88 -8.56
C SER A 53 14.08 3.39 -8.29
N GLY A 54 13.50 3.87 -7.19
CA GLY A 54 13.57 5.26 -6.75
C GLY A 54 14.99 5.76 -6.50
N THR A 55 15.15 7.08 -6.56
CA THR A 55 16.46 7.72 -6.32
C THR A 55 16.86 7.69 -4.85
N VAL A 56 15.87 7.61 -3.97
CA VAL A 56 16.03 7.52 -2.52
C VAL A 56 15.58 6.15 -2.02
N HIS A 57 16.31 5.57 -1.07
CA HIS A 57 15.88 4.34 -0.41
C HIS A 57 14.72 4.62 0.57
N PRO A 58 13.62 3.85 0.54
CA PRO A 58 12.52 4.05 1.47
C PRO A 58 12.96 3.83 2.92
N PRO A 59 12.32 4.50 3.91
CA PRO A 59 12.60 4.29 5.32
C PRO A 59 12.44 2.82 5.73
N ALA A 60 13.25 2.35 6.69
CA ALA A 60 13.21 0.95 7.15
C ALA A 60 11.82 0.53 7.70
N ASP A 61 11.02 1.49 8.17
CA ASP A 61 9.67 1.29 8.67
C ASP A 61 8.56 1.52 7.63
N PHE A 62 8.90 1.69 6.35
CA PHE A 62 7.95 2.08 5.30
C PHE A 62 6.75 1.10 5.15
N HIS A 63 7.01 -0.20 5.28
CA HIS A 63 5.96 -1.24 5.32
C HIS A 63 5.01 -1.07 6.52
N ARG A 64 5.52 -0.60 7.67
CA ARG A 64 4.69 -0.33 8.88
C ARG A 64 3.85 0.93 8.70
N ARG A 65 4.40 1.95 8.03
CA ARG A 65 3.65 3.17 7.69
C ARG A 65 2.45 2.86 6.79
N LEU A 66 2.58 1.89 5.88
CA LEU A 66 1.44 1.41 5.06
C LEU A 66 0.31 0.85 5.94
N ILE A 67 0.64 -0.08 6.84
CA ILE A 67 -0.34 -0.70 7.74
C ILE A 67 -1.03 0.35 8.62
N ARG A 68 -0.26 1.33 9.13
CA ARG A 68 -0.81 2.45 9.90
C ARG A 68 -1.77 3.29 9.05
N THR A 69 -1.38 3.65 7.83
CA THR A 69 -2.21 4.43 6.90
C THR A 69 -3.52 3.69 6.60
N ILE A 70 -3.45 2.38 6.34
CA ILE A 70 -4.65 1.54 6.10
C ILE A 70 -5.56 1.56 7.33
N ALA A 71 -5.01 1.42 8.54
CA ALA A 71 -5.79 1.44 9.78
C ALA A 71 -6.48 2.79 10.01
N GLU A 72 -5.75 3.89 9.81
CA GLU A 72 -6.30 5.26 9.91
C GLU A 72 -7.42 5.50 8.89
N LEU A 73 -7.27 4.98 7.67
CA LEU A 73 -8.28 5.11 6.61
C LEU A 73 -9.47 4.19 6.82
N ALA A 74 -9.32 3.06 7.51
CA ALA A 74 -10.43 2.13 7.76
C ALA A 74 -11.57 2.77 8.56
N ASP A 75 -11.26 3.77 9.39
CA ASP A 75 -12.24 4.55 10.15
C ASP A 75 -12.86 5.70 9.33
N SER A 76 -12.41 5.91 8.09
CA SER A 76 -12.95 6.95 7.20
C SER A 76 -14.20 6.48 6.44
N SER A 77 -15.00 7.42 5.94
CA SER A 77 -16.11 7.11 5.03
C SER A 77 -15.67 7.15 3.57
N GLY A 78 -16.07 6.14 2.79
CA GLY A 78 -15.87 6.09 1.34
C GLY A 78 -14.69 5.23 0.90
N ALA A 79 -14.45 5.17 -0.41
CA ALA A 79 -13.32 4.45 -0.99
C ALA A 79 -12.08 5.35 -1.02
N GLN A 80 -10.94 4.78 -0.64
CA GLN A 80 -9.64 5.47 -0.56
C GLN A 80 -8.61 4.71 -1.38
N LEU A 81 -7.75 5.43 -2.09
CA LEU A 81 -6.59 4.87 -2.78
C LEU A 81 -5.32 5.32 -2.07
N VAL A 82 -4.49 4.36 -1.69
CA VAL A 82 -3.17 4.54 -1.11
C VAL A 82 -2.11 4.24 -2.16
N ARG A 83 -1.14 5.13 -2.35
CA ARG A 83 0.01 4.90 -3.24
C ARG A 83 1.31 5.35 -2.61
N ALA A 84 2.41 4.68 -2.96
CA ALA A 84 3.74 5.15 -2.61
C ALA A 84 4.08 6.35 -3.49
N VAL A 85 4.58 7.42 -2.89
CA VAL A 85 5.08 8.60 -3.61
C VAL A 85 6.46 8.97 -3.07
N GLU A 86 7.35 9.33 -3.98
CA GLU A 86 8.64 9.95 -3.68
C GLU A 86 8.47 11.46 -3.92
N ASP A 87 8.69 12.27 -2.89
CA ASP A 87 8.78 13.72 -3.01
C ASP A 87 10.07 14.25 -2.39
N ALA A 88 10.17 15.58 -2.23
CA ALA A 88 11.38 16.22 -1.72
C ALA A 88 11.74 15.78 -0.29
N ASP A 89 10.77 15.30 0.50
CA ASP A 89 10.98 14.80 1.86
C ASP A 89 11.19 13.27 1.90
N GLY A 90 11.21 12.63 0.73
CA GLY A 90 11.45 11.21 0.53
C GLY A 90 10.19 10.39 0.31
N TRP A 91 10.24 9.11 0.66
CA TRP A 91 9.14 8.18 0.45
C TRP A 91 8.04 8.33 1.50
N ARG A 92 6.80 8.51 1.04
CA ARG A 92 5.59 8.48 1.87
C ARG A 92 4.43 7.75 1.20
N TRP A 93 3.41 7.45 2.00
CA TRP A 93 2.12 6.98 1.52
C TRP A 93 1.19 8.17 1.31
N ALA A 94 0.70 8.34 0.09
CA ALA A 94 -0.35 9.30 -0.22
C ALA A 94 -1.70 8.58 -0.24
N ALA A 95 -2.72 9.19 0.36
CA ALA A 95 -4.08 8.70 0.32
C ALA A 95 -4.97 9.74 -0.40
N GLU A 96 -5.85 9.28 -1.28
CA GLU A 96 -6.85 10.11 -1.94
C GLU A 96 -8.20 9.41 -2.01
N ARG A 97 -9.27 10.19 -2.10
CA ARG A 97 -10.62 9.65 -2.32
C ARG A 97 -10.80 9.26 -3.79
N LEU A 98 -11.49 8.14 -4.00
CA LEU A 98 -11.99 7.71 -5.29
C LEU A 98 -13.38 8.29 -5.58
#